data_AF-A0A359FXS0-F1
#
_entry.id   AF-A0A359FXS0-F1
#
_cell.length_a   1.000
_cell.length_b   1.000
_cell.length_c   1.000
_cell.angle_alpha   90.00
_cell.angle_beta   90.00
_cell.angle_gamma   90.00
#
_symmetry.space_group_name_H-M   'P 1'
#
loop_
_entity.id
_entity.type
_entity.pdbx_description
1 polymer ?
#
loop_
_entity_poly.entity_id
_entity_poly.type
_entity_poly.pdbx_seq_one_letter_code
_entity_poly.pdbx_strand_id
1 'polypeptide(L)'
;MKTLFYKYIVLLLILLGVAACSEDELVKQSTGRFDSGNFLTTEAEAEQAIIGIYDYLSVAYNNYNDWSSLFAVKVLPADDANAGGAGPADAPKLQQIGRLVHEMDNPAIKDVWHSLYRIVNASNALI
;
A
#
# COMPACT_ATOMS: atom_id res chain seq x y z
N MET A 1 6.37 -32.69 -54.55
CA MET A 1 5.18 -31.88 -54.21
C MET A 1 4.97 -31.77 -52.70
N LYS A 2 4.90 -32.89 -51.95
CA LYS A 2 4.69 -32.87 -50.48
C LYS A 2 5.75 -32.06 -49.69
N THR A 3 7.03 -32.18 -50.05
CA THR A 3 8.14 -31.43 -49.42
C THR A 3 8.10 -29.92 -49.69
N LEU A 4 7.57 -29.49 -50.84
CA LEU A 4 7.36 -28.08 -51.15
C LEU A 4 6.22 -27.51 -50.27
N PHE A 5 5.15 -28.28 -50.10
CA PHE A 5 4.00 -27.92 -49.28
C PHE A 5 4.38 -27.73 -47.80
N TYR A 6 5.20 -28.63 -47.24
CA TYR A 6 5.72 -28.47 -45.87
C TYR A 6 6.60 -27.21 -45.70
N LYS A 7 7.39 -26.84 -46.71
CA LYS A 7 8.18 -25.59 -46.68
C LYS A 7 7.30 -24.34 -46.60
N TYR A 8 6.19 -24.30 -47.35
CA TYR A 8 5.25 -23.18 -47.28
C TYR A 8 4.49 -23.13 -45.95
N ILE A 9 4.15 -24.28 -45.36
CA ILE A 9 3.53 -24.33 -44.03
C ILE A 9 4.48 -23.81 -42.96
N VAL A 10 5.76 -24.22 -42.99
CA VAL A 10 6.76 -23.75 -42.03
C VAL A 10 7.00 -22.24 -42.19
N LEU A 11 7.06 -21.74 -43.42
CA LEU A 11 7.18 -20.29 -43.68
C LEU A 11 5.98 -19.51 -43.15
N LEU A 12 4.76 -20.02 -43.35
CA LEU A 12 3.53 -19.42 -42.83
C LEU A 12 3.52 -19.37 -41.30
N LEU A 13 3.93 -20.45 -40.63
CA LEU A 13 4.01 -20.52 -39.17
C LEU A 13 5.04 -19.53 -38.61
N ILE A 14 6.17 -19.35 -39.29
CA ILE A 14 7.19 -18.35 -38.89
C ILE A 14 6.62 -16.94 -39.05
N LEU A 15 5.95 -16.64 -40.16
CA LEU A 15 5.32 -15.33 -40.38
C LEU A 15 4.24 -15.02 -39.34
N LEU A 16 3.39 -16.00 -39.02
CA LEU A 16 2.38 -15.87 -37.97
C LEU A 16 2.99 -15.72 -36.58
N GLY A 17 4.09 -16.43 -36.30
CA GLY A 17 4.82 -16.33 -35.03
C GLY A 17 5.46 -14.96 -34.81
N VAL A 18 6.01 -14.35 -35.87
CA VAL A 18 6.58 -12.99 -35.81
C VAL A 18 5.46 -11.94 -35.71
N ALA A 19 4.32 -12.15 -36.39
CA ALA A 19 3.17 -11.23 -36.31
C ALA A 19 2.41 -11.29 -34.98
N ALA A 20 2.54 -12.38 -34.22
CA ALA A 20 1.89 -12.54 -32.91
C ALA A 20 2.63 -11.84 -31.75
N CYS A 21 3.84 -11.35 -31.97
CA CYS A 21 4.64 -10.65 -30.97
C CYS A 21 4.63 -9.14 -31.25
N SER A 22 3.57 -8.45 -30.84
CA SER A 22 3.50 -6.97 -30.86
C SER A 22 3.76 -6.41 -29.45
N GLU A 23 4.47 -5.29 -29.37
CA GLU A 23 4.75 -4.60 -28.10
C GLU A 23 3.46 -4.18 -27.40
N ASP A 24 2.41 -3.81 -28.16
CA ASP A 24 1.11 -3.39 -27.63
C ASP A 24 0.38 -4.48 -26.82
N GLU A 25 0.64 -5.77 -27.11
CA GLU A 25 0.04 -6.89 -26.37
C GLU A 25 0.89 -7.32 -25.16
N LEU A 26 2.20 -7.01 -25.19
CA LEU A 26 3.14 -7.30 -24.12
C LEU A 26 3.16 -6.20 -23.04
N VAL A 27 2.98 -4.94 -23.44
CA VAL A 27 3.03 -3.77 -22.56
C VAL A 27 1.61 -3.23 -22.37
N LYS A 28 0.85 -3.90 -21.49
CA LYS A 28 -0.46 -3.38 -21.06
C LYS A 28 -0.25 -2.28 -20.05
N GLN A 29 -0.70 -1.06 -20.37
CA GLN A 29 -0.75 0.00 -19.38
C GLN A 29 -1.73 -0.39 -18.26
N SER A 30 -1.34 -0.15 -17.01
CA SER A 30 -2.22 -0.46 -15.88
C SER A 30 -3.43 0.46 -15.91
N THR A 31 -4.63 -0.11 -16.03
CA THR A 31 -5.86 0.66 -15.94
C THR A 31 -6.08 1.13 -14.51
N GLY A 32 -6.38 2.42 -14.33
CA GLY A 32 -6.75 2.99 -13.03
C GLY A 32 -5.60 3.10 -12.01
N ARG A 33 -4.34 3.03 -12.44
CA ARG A 33 -3.20 3.36 -11.57
C ARG A 33 -2.41 4.52 -12.16
N PHE A 34 -2.19 5.49 -11.30
CA PHE A 34 -1.23 6.56 -11.48
C PHE A 34 0.18 5.99 -11.28
N ASP A 35 1.10 6.36 -12.16
CA ASP A 35 2.53 6.13 -12.02
C ASP A 35 3.25 7.46 -11.74
N SER A 36 4.53 7.41 -11.39
CA SER A 36 5.31 8.61 -11.10
C SER A 36 5.57 9.49 -12.32
N GLY A 37 5.30 9.01 -13.53
CA GLY A 37 5.44 9.77 -14.77
C GLY A 37 4.16 10.48 -15.22
N ASN A 38 2.99 10.08 -14.70
CA ASN A 38 1.69 10.57 -15.14
C ASN A 38 0.79 11.14 -14.03
N PHE A 39 1.32 11.35 -12.82
CA PHE A 39 0.59 11.89 -11.67
C PHE A 39 1.37 13.02 -11.01
N LEU A 40 0.66 13.90 -10.29
CA LEU A 40 1.17 15.18 -9.78
C LEU A 40 1.65 16.12 -10.90
N THR A 41 0.97 16.07 -12.05
CA THR A 41 1.29 16.90 -13.22
C THR A 41 0.42 18.16 -13.31
N THR A 42 -0.72 18.15 -12.61
CA THR A 42 -1.67 19.27 -12.55
C THR A 42 -1.89 19.74 -11.12
N GLU A 43 -2.33 20.98 -10.96
CA GLU A 43 -2.71 21.55 -9.65
C GLU A 43 -3.82 20.74 -8.98
N ALA A 44 -4.84 20.32 -9.73
CA ALA A 44 -5.94 19.52 -9.21
C ALA A 44 -5.47 18.15 -8.67
N GLU A 45 -4.48 17.52 -9.32
CA GLU A 45 -3.87 16.27 -8.82
C GLU A 45 -3.08 16.51 -7.53
N ALA A 46 -2.37 17.63 -7.43
CA ALA A 46 -1.67 18.01 -6.21
C ALA A 46 -2.65 18.23 -5.04
N GLU A 47 -3.78 18.91 -5.27
CA GLU A 47 -4.85 19.07 -4.28
C GLU A 47 -5.44 17.74 -3.82
N GLN A 48 -5.67 16.81 -4.76
CA GLN A 48 -6.13 15.45 -4.44
C GLN A 48 -5.11 14.68 -3.60
N ALA A 49 -3.82 14.82 -3.90
CA ALA A 49 -2.75 14.19 -3.11
C ALA A 49 -2.69 14.75 -1.68
N ILE A 50 -2.89 16.07 -1.50
CA ILE A 50 -3.01 16.69 -0.17
C ILE A 50 -4.16 16.06 0.62
N ILE A 51 -5.33 15.90 0.00
CA ILE A 51 -6.49 15.26 0.64
C ILE A 51 -6.15 13.82 1.07
N GLY A 52 -5.47 13.06 0.22
CA GLY A 52 -5.02 11.70 0.54
C GLY A 52 -4.03 11.64 1.71
N ILE A 53 -3.14 12.63 1.84
CA ILE A 53 -2.22 12.74 2.99
C ILE A 53 -3.01 12.97 4.28
N TYR A 54 -4.04 13.83 4.25
CA TYR A 54 -4.93 14.04 5.41
C TYR A 54 -5.74 12.79 5.76
N ASP A 55 -6.17 12.00 4.77
CA ASP A 55 -6.80 10.70 5.02
C ASP A 55 -5.86 9.74 5.74
N TYR A 56 -4.60 9.65 5.31
CA TYR A 56 -3.59 8.86 6.03
C TYR A 56 -3.40 9.32 7.46
N LEU A 57 -3.40 10.63 7.71
CA LEU A 57 -3.32 11.17 9.07
C LEU A 57 -4.53 10.76 9.92
N SER A 58 -5.74 10.83 9.36
CA SER A 58 -6.97 10.40 10.05
C SER A 58 -6.92 8.91 10.43
N VAL A 59 -6.49 8.05 9.50
CA VAL A 59 -6.34 6.61 9.74
C VAL A 59 -5.22 6.33 10.76
N ALA A 60 -4.07 7.00 10.65
CA ALA A 60 -2.97 6.89 11.61
C ALA A 60 -3.40 7.27 13.03
N TYR A 61 -4.24 8.30 13.14
CA TYR A 61 -4.75 8.74 14.43
C TYR A 61 -5.70 7.71 15.07
N ASN A 62 -6.59 7.10 14.28
CA ASN A 62 -7.71 6.33 14.81
C ASN A 62 -7.53 4.80 14.80
N ASN A 63 -7.03 4.22 13.71
CA ASN A 63 -7.17 2.77 13.50
C ASN A 63 -6.18 2.14 12.49
N TYR A 64 -4.99 2.70 12.31
CA TYR A 64 -4.00 2.12 11.40
C TYR A 64 -3.65 0.68 11.81
N ASN A 65 -3.64 -0.23 10.84
CA ASN A 65 -3.36 -1.67 10.99
C ASN A 65 -3.81 -2.30 12.33
N ASP A 66 -5.01 -2.87 12.33
CA ASP A 66 -5.55 -3.61 13.47
C ASP A 66 -5.59 -2.76 14.76
N TRP A 67 -6.22 -1.57 14.69
CA TRP A 67 -6.40 -0.64 15.83
C TRP A 67 -5.11 -0.06 16.43
N SER A 68 -3.99 -0.09 15.70
CA SER A 68 -2.76 0.61 16.11
C SER A 68 -2.90 2.12 15.91
N SER A 69 -3.60 2.73 16.85
CA SER A 69 -3.95 4.15 16.89
C SER A 69 -2.83 4.96 17.55
N LEU A 70 -2.41 6.06 16.92
CA LEU A 70 -1.53 7.04 17.55
C LEU A 70 -2.13 7.57 18.87
N PHE A 71 -3.44 7.80 18.90
CA PHE A 71 -4.14 8.24 20.10
C PHE A 71 -4.10 7.17 21.20
N ALA A 72 -4.47 5.92 20.91
CA ALA A 72 -4.49 4.86 21.91
C ALA A 72 -3.09 4.57 22.46
N VAL A 73 -2.08 4.43 21.58
CA VAL A 73 -0.68 4.19 21.99
C VAL A 73 -0.16 5.32 22.90
N LYS A 74 -0.61 6.56 22.70
CA LYS A 74 -0.25 7.70 23.55
C LYS A 74 -0.96 7.71 24.89
N VAL A 75 -2.26 7.41 24.92
CA VAL A 75 -3.11 7.60 26.13
C VAL A 75 -3.06 6.39 27.06
N LEU A 76 -2.98 5.17 26.52
CA LEU A 76 -2.98 3.94 27.32
C LEU A 76 -1.89 3.83 28.40
N PRO A 77 -0.64 4.30 28.22
CA PRO A 77 0.36 4.25 29.28
C PRO A 77 0.11 5.26 30.42
N ALA A 78 -0.87 6.16 30.28
CA ALA A 78 -1.32 7.07 31.33
C ALA A 78 -2.50 6.47 32.13
N ASP A 79 -3.01 7.22 33.11
CA ASP A 79 -4.13 6.82 33.98
C ASP A 79 -5.51 7.30 33.50
N ASP A 80 -5.59 7.93 32.32
CA ASP A 80 -6.83 8.46 31.75
C ASP A 80 -7.71 7.41 31.06
N ALA A 81 -7.13 6.29 30.61
CA ALA A 81 -7.85 5.24 29.89
C ALA A 81 -7.26 3.84 30.12
N ASN A 82 -8.07 2.82 29.83
CA ASN A 82 -7.65 1.42 29.84
C ASN A 82 -8.01 0.75 28.51
N ALA A 83 -7.19 -0.22 28.09
CA ALA A 83 -7.48 -1.06 26.93
C ALA A 83 -8.56 -2.09 27.33
N GLY A 84 -9.82 -1.75 27.05
CA GLY A 84 -10.99 -2.64 27.22
C GLY A 84 -11.09 -3.70 26.13
N GLY A 85 -12.14 -4.52 26.19
CA GLY A 85 -12.41 -5.58 25.21
C GLY A 85 -13.17 -6.75 25.82
N ALA A 86 -13.39 -7.79 25.02
CA ALA A 86 -14.08 -9.01 25.46
C ALA A 86 -13.30 -9.83 26.50
N GLY A 87 -11.98 -9.61 26.62
CA GLY A 87 -11.14 -10.26 27.62
C GLY A 87 -9.64 -10.06 27.39
N PRO A 88 -8.77 -10.80 28.10
CA PRO A 88 -7.31 -10.66 28.02
C PRO A 88 -6.71 -10.93 26.62
N ALA A 89 -7.44 -11.64 25.76
CA ALA A 89 -7.02 -11.96 24.40
C ALA A 89 -7.40 -10.88 23.38
N ASP A 90 -8.21 -9.88 23.76
CA ASP A 90 -8.67 -8.82 22.87
C ASP A 90 -7.67 -7.66 22.84
N ALA A 91 -7.09 -7.37 21.67
CA ALA A 91 -6.04 -6.36 21.50
C ALA A 91 -4.86 -6.47 22.50
N PRO A 92 -4.16 -7.64 22.59
CA PRO A 92 -3.11 -7.87 23.58
C PRO A 92 -1.96 -6.85 23.47
N LYS A 93 -1.66 -6.39 22.25
CA LYS A 93 -0.63 -5.36 22.00
C LYS A 93 -0.93 -4.03 22.70
N LEU A 94 -2.20 -3.61 22.76
CA LEU A 94 -2.63 -2.38 23.43
C LEU A 94 -2.70 -2.58 24.95
N GLN A 95 -3.17 -3.74 25.40
CA GLN A 95 -3.18 -4.09 26.84
C GLN A 95 -1.77 -4.16 27.44
N GLN A 96 -0.77 -4.59 26.68
CA GLN A 96 0.64 -4.59 27.12
C GLN A 96 1.17 -3.16 27.31
N ILE A 97 0.80 -2.24 26.42
CA ILE A 97 1.17 -0.83 26.52
C ILE A 97 0.56 -0.22 27.78
N GLY A 98 -0.74 -0.39 27.99
CA GLY A 98 -1.42 0.18 29.16
C GLY A 98 -0.96 -0.41 30.50
N ARG A 99 -0.45 -1.65 30.50
CA ARG A 99 0.16 -2.28 31.69
C ARG A 99 1.66 -2.03 31.83
N LEU A 100 2.27 -1.27 30.92
CA LEU A 100 3.70 -0.98 30.88
C LEU A 100 4.58 -2.25 30.88
N VAL A 101 4.11 -3.33 30.22
CA VAL A 101 4.82 -4.61 30.06
C VAL A 101 5.09 -4.93 28.58
N HIS A 102 5.06 -3.92 27.72
CA HIS A 102 5.33 -4.08 26.30
C HIS A 102 6.83 -4.23 26.05
N GLU A 103 7.18 -5.08 25.08
CA GLU A 103 8.56 -5.27 24.63
C GLU A 103 8.89 -4.36 23.45
N MET A 104 10.17 -4.32 23.07
CA MET A 104 10.69 -3.47 21.99
C MET A 104 10.04 -3.74 20.61
N ASP A 105 9.46 -4.93 20.42
CA ASP A 105 8.84 -5.37 19.17
C ASP A 105 7.30 -5.27 19.18
N ASN A 106 6.72 -4.53 20.14
CA ASN A 106 5.26 -4.36 20.24
C ASN A 106 4.64 -3.92 18.89
N PRO A 107 3.69 -4.69 18.33
CA PRO A 107 3.15 -4.41 17.00
C PRO A 107 2.47 -3.04 16.88
N ALA A 108 1.78 -2.56 17.92
CA ALA A 108 1.07 -1.28 17.84
C ALA A 108 2.02 -0.09 17.74
N ILE A 109 3.14 -0.13 18.47
CA ILE A 109 4.19 0.91 18.40
C ILE A 109 4.84 0.90 17.01
N LYS A 110 5.19 -0.29 16.50
CA LYS A 110 5.77 -0.46 15.15
C LYS A 110 4.81 0.05 14.07
N ASP A 111 3.53 -0.26 14.18
CA ASP A 111 2.52 0.15 13.20
C ASP A 111 2.30 1.67 13.22
N VAL A 112 2.30 2.31 14.40
CA VAL A 112 2.28 3.77 14.52
C VAL A 112 3.53 4.39 13.90
N TRP A 113 4.71 3.81 14.11
CA TRP A 113 5.92 4.27 13.44
C TRP A 113 5.79 4.21 11.91
N HIS A 114 5.32 3.08 11.37
CA HIS A 114 5.11 2.93 9.93
C HIS A 114 4.07 3.91 9.37
N SER A 115 2.99 4.19 10.10
CA SER A 115 1.97 5.13 9.64
C SER A 115 2.50 6.55 9.54
N LEU A 116 3.28 7.00 10.52
CA LEU A 116 3.93 8.31 10.51
C LEU A 116 4.94 8.44 9.36
N TYR A 117 5.79 7.43 9.13
CA TYR A 117 6.73 7.46 8.02
C TYR A 117 6.05 7.36 6.66
N ARG A 118 4.89 6.69 6.56
CA ARG A 118 4.07 6.70 5.35
C ARG A 118 3.55 8.09 5.04
N ILE A 119 3.10 8.83 6.06
CA ILE A 119 2.64 10.23 5.91
C ILE A 119 3.81 11.11 5.47
N VAL A 120 4.95 11.03 6.15
CA VAL A 120 6.15 11.80 5.77
C VAL A 120 6.57 11.51 4.34
N ASN A 121 6.59 10.24 3.93
CA ASN A 121 6.94 9.86 2.57
C ASN A 121 5.93 10.39 1.54
N ALA A 122 4.63 10.33 1.83
CA ALA A 122 3.59 10.86 0.95
C ALA A 122 3.69 12.39 0.82
N SER A 123 3.97 13.10 1.92
CA SER A 123 4.22 14.54 1.91
C SER A 123 5.47 14.90 1.10
N ASN A 124 6.58 14.16 1.28
CA ASN A 124 7.80 14.40 0.51
C ASN A 124 7.64 14.09 -0.98
N ALA A 125 6.74 13.19 -1.36
CA ALA A 125 6.45 12.92 -2.78
C ALA A 125 5.69 14.08 -3.45
N LEU A 126 5.02 14.93 -2.66
CA LEU A 126 4.28 16.10 -3.14
C LEU A 126 5.13 17.37 -3.21
N ILE A 127 6.15 17.51 -2.34
CA ILE A 127 7.04 18.68 -2.23
C ILE A 127 8.17 18.60 -3.25
#